data_AF-A0A0L0W4F3-F1
#
_entry.id   AF-A0A0L0W4F3-F1
#
_cell.length_a   1.000
_cell.length_b   1.000
_cell.length_c   1.000
_cell.angle_alpha   90.00
_cell.angle_beta   90.00
_cell.angle_gamma   90.00
#
_symmetry.space_group_name_H-M   'P 1'
#
loop_
_entity.id
_entity.type
_entity.pdbx_description
1 polymer ?
#
loop_
_entity_poly.entity_id
_entity_poly.type
_entity_poly.pdbx_seq_one_letter_code
_entity_poly.pdbx_strand_id
1 'polypeptide(L)'
;MLLDALSNYLTTTGYPSSWSGNTESGIWPADVHVIGKDNIKFHVIYWPEILMAAEIQLPKHIFAHGHRKIDSEIKSKSIENVIDPFEAIEEWGVDGVQYYLMRAPGSLWGDSDWAPHRLDENYWKDFLGQLGNLLARISALKL
;
A
#
# COMPACT_ATOMS: atom_id res chain seq x y z
N MET A 1 8.10 -21.67 5.21
CA MET A 1 7.89 -20.59 4.22
C MET A 1 7.03 -19.47 4.79
N LEU A 2 5.78 -19.71 5.23
CA LEU A 2 4.92 -18.66 5.82
C LEU A 2 5.44 -18.09 7.16
N LEU A 3 5.95 -18.94 8.06
CA LEU A 3 6.53 -18.48 9.33
C LEU A 3 7.76 -17.58 9.11
N ASP A 4 8.62 -17.96 8.17
CA ASP A 4 9.82 -17.21 7.81
C ASP A 4 9.46 -15.81 7.27
N ALA A 5 8.45 -15.74 6.40
CA ALA A 5 7.93 -14.48 5.88
C ALA A 5 7.37 -13.57 6.99
N LEU A 6 6.66 -14.11 7.98
CA LEU A 6 6.17 -13.33 9.12
C LEU A 6 7.30 -12.89 10.05
N SER A 7 8.29 -13.76 10.28
CA SER A 7 9.45 -13.43 11.11
C SER A 7 10.29 -12.27 10.57
N ASN A 8 10.17 -11.97 9.27
CA ASN A 8 10.80 -10.83 8.62
C ASN A 8 10.43 -9.49 9.30
N TYR A 9 9.20 -9.35 9.80
CA TYR A 9 8.80 -8.17 10.56
C TYR A 9 9.65 -7.98 11.82
N LEU A 10 10.04 -9.07 12.49
CA LEU A 10 10.91 -9.01 13.66
C LEU A 10 12.37 -8.81 13.27
N THR A 11 12.88 -9.55 12.28
CA THR A 11 14.31 -9.50 11.92
C THR A 11 14.72 -8.15 11.33
N THR A 12 13.84 -7.49 10.55
CA THR A 12 14.07 -6.12 10.06
C THR A 12 14.11 -5.08 11.17
N THR A 13 13.40 -5.33 12.27
CA THR A 13 13.48 -4.51 13.50
C THR A 13 14.66 -4.88 14.40
N GLY A 14 15.51 -5.82 13.94
CA GLY A 14 16.75 -6.21 14.60
C GLY A 14 16.62 -7.35 15.63
N TYR A 15 15.49 -8.07 15.66
CA TYR A 15 15.36 -9.30 16.45
C TYR A 15 16.24 -10.43 15.88
N PRO A 16 16.84 -11.30 16.71
CA PRO A 16 16.92 -11.23 18.18
C PRO A 16 18.19 -10.49 18.68
N SER A 17 19.17 -10.25 17.80
CA SER A 17 20.53 -9.86 18.18
C SER A 17 20.66 -8.44 18.73
N SER A 18 19.85 -7.49 18.26
CA SER A 18 19.88 -6.10 18.73
C SER A 18 18.88 -5.81 19.86
N TRP A 19 18.00 -6.77 20.16
CA TRP A 19 17.05 -6.69 21.26
C TRP A 19 17.72 -7.18 22.56
N SER A 20 18.67 -6.41 23.09
CA SER A 20 19.35 -6.77 24.34
C SER A 20 18.88 -5.92 25.53
N GLY A 21 18.25 -6.59 26.50
CA GLY A 21 18.25 -6.27 27.93
C GLY A 21 17.48 -5.06 28.44
N ASN A 22 17.25 -4.00 27.66
CA ASN A 22 16.43 -2.85 28.09
C ASN A 22 16.15 -1.81 26.99
N THR A 23 16.32 -2.16 25.72
CA THR A 23 16.10 -1.23 24.63
C THR A 23 14.66 -1.30 24.13
N GLU A 24 13.81 -0.48 24.74
CA GLU A 24 12.68 0.20 24.09
C GLU A 24 13.17 1.13 22.93
N SER A 25 14.23 0.76 22.21
CA SER A 25 14.82 1.56 21.13
C SER A 25 14.47 1.03 19.73
N GLY A 26 13.62 0.01 19.65
CA GLY A 26 13.27 -0.65 18.39
C GLY A 26 11.87 -0.25 17.93
N ILE A 27 11.71 -0.06 16.62
CA ILE A 27 10.47 0.13 15.85
C ILE A 27 9.38 -0.96 16.05
N TRP A 28 9.51 -1.83 17.05
CA TRP A 28 8.55 -2.85 17.46
C TRP A 28 7.99 -2.52 18.86
N PRO A 29 6.68 -2.66 19.11
CA PRO A 29 5.66 -3.29 18.27
C PRO A 29 5.27 -2.42 17.09
N ALA A 30 5.07 -3.05 15.93
CA ALA A 30 4.66 -2.33 14.73
C ALA A 30 3.33 -1.59 14.98
N ASP A 31 3.28 -0.31 14.61
CA ASP A 31 2.04 0.47 14.71
C ASP A 31 0.97 -0.07 13.77
N VAL A 32 1.34 -0.44 12.54
CA VAL A 32 0.42 -0.97 11.53
C VAL A 32 1.10 -2.05 10.68
N HIS A 33 0.40 -3.16 10.45
CA HIS A 33 0.69 -4.07 9.35
C HIS A 33 -0.26 -3.82 8.18
N VAL A 34 0.29 -3.38 7.04
CA VAL A 34 -0.47 -3.21 5.78
C VAL A 34 -0.36 -4.49 4.96
N ILE A 35 -1.49 -5.14 4.70
CA ILE A 35 -1.54 -6.45 4.03
C ILE A 35 -2.66 -6.50 2.99
N GLY A 36 -2.54 -7.39 2.01
CA GLY A 36 -3.68 -7.76 1.17
C GLY A 36 -4.67 -8.66 1.92
N LYS A 37 -5.97 -8.51 1.62
CA LYS A 37 -7.07 -9.23 2.32
C LYS A 37 -6.92 -10.76 2.36
N ASP A 38 -6.24 -11.37 1.38
CA ASP A 38 -6.03 -12.83 1.34
C ASP A 38 -5.06 -13.32 2.44
N ASN A 39 -4.28 -12.41 3.03
CA ASN A 39 -3.32 -12.71 4.10
C ASN A 39 -3.87 -12.46 5.51
N ILE A 40 -5.15 -12.09 5.65
CA ILE A 40 -5.77 -11.75 6.94
C ILE A 40 -5.59 -12.86 7.98
N LYS A 41 -5.88 -14.11 7.63
CA LYS A 41 -5.79 -15.24 8.58
C LYS A 41 -4.39 -15.40 9.17
N PHE A 42 -3.35 -15.10 8.40
CA PHE A 42 -1.96 -15.19 8.83
C PHE A 42 -1.59 -14.09 9.82
N HIS A 43 -2.09 -12.87 9.61
CA HIS A 43 -1.73 -11.72 10.43
C HIS A 43 -2.63 -11.53 11.64
N VAL A 44 -3.88 -12.03 11.61
CA VAL A 44 -4.88 -11.84 12.67
C VAL A 44 -4.98 -13.05 13.61
N ILE A 45 -4.66 -14.26 13.15
CA ILE A 45 -4.77 -15.49 13.97
C ILE A 45 -3.39 -16.05 14.25
N TYR A 46 -2.70 -16.53 13.20
CA TYR A 46 -1.46 -17.28 13.39
C TYR A 46 -0.32 -16.42 13.95
N TRP A 47 -0.14 -15.21 13.41
CA TRP A 47 0.96 -14.34 13.83
C TRP A 47 0.83 -13.88 15.29
N PRO A 48 -0.34 -13.41 15.76
CA PRO A 48 -0.52 -13.09 17.17
C PRO A 48 -0.34 -14.29 18.10
N GLU A 49 -0.81 -15.48 17.72
CA GLU A 49 -0.58 -16.71 18.51
C GLU A 49 0.92 -17.00 18.67
N ILE A 50 1.69 -16.90 17.59
CA ILE A 50 3.15 -17.11 17.61
C ILE A 50 3.84 -16.07 18.50
N LEU A 51 3.48 -14.79 18.35
CA LEU A 51 4.06 -13.70 19.15
C LEU A 51 3.72 -13.86 20.64
N MET A 52 2.48 -14.20 20.97
CA MET A 52 2.07 -14.46 22.36
C MET A 52 2.81 -15.66 22.96
N ALA A 53 2.97 -16.75 22.20
CA ALA A 53 3.72 -17.92 22.64
C ALA A 53 5.22 -17.62 22.87
N ALA A 54 5.76 -16.63 22.16
CA ALA A 54 7.13 -16.15 22.33
C ALA A 54 7.25 -14.97 23.32
N GLU A 55 6.16 -14.57 23.99
CA GLU A 55 6.10 -13.41 24.90
C GLU A 55 6.54 -12.08 24.24
N ILE A 56 6.31 -11.94 22.93
CA ILE A 56 6.61 -10.74 22.16
C ILE A 56 5.35 -9.87 22.01
N GLN A 57 5.51 -8.55 22.10
CA GLN A 57 4.39 -7.60 21.93
C GLN A 57 3.74 -7.72 20.55
N LEU A 58 2.41 -7.61 20.52
CA LEU A 58 1.61 -7.67 19.30
C LEU A 58 1.66 -6.36 18.51
N PRO A 59 1.49 -6.40 17.17
CA PRO A 59 1.26 -5.17 16.40
C PRO A 59 0.00 -4.44 16.89
N LYS A 60 0.02 -3.10 16.86
CA LYS A 60 -1.09 -2.28 17.39
C LYS A 60 -2.32 -2.33 16.48
N HIS A 61 -2.10 -2.35 15.16
CA HIS A 61 -3.16 -2.40 14.16
C HIS A 61 -2.80 -3.30 12.98
N ILE A 62 -3.83 -3.86 12.34
CA ILE A 62 -3.73 -4.57 11.07
C ILE A 62 -4.67 -3.88 10.09
N PHE A 63 -4.11 -3.41 8.99
CA PHE A 63 -4.83 -2.77 7.91
C PHE A 63 -4.80 -3.68 6.67
N ALA A 64 -5.96 -4.24 6.33
CA ALA A 64 -6.09 -5.16 5.21
C ALA A 64 -6.78 -4.48 4.03
N HIS A 65 -6.06 -4.33 2.91
CA HIS A 65 -6.60 -3.72 1.71
C HIS A 65 -7.20 -4.74 0.75
N GLY A 66 -8.19 -4.30 -0.04
CA GLY A 66 -8.83 -5.11 -1.08
C GLY A 66 -7.93 -5.35 -2.29
N HIS A 67 -8.44 -6.17 -3.22
CA HIS A 67 -7.75 -6.49 -4.47
C HIS A 67 -7.82 -5.34 -5.46
N ARG A 68 -6.80 -5.25 -6.31
CA ARG A 68 -6.81 -4.42 -7.51
C ARG A 68 -7.17 -5.33 -8.68
N LYS A 69 -8.30 -5.06 -9.33
CA LYS A 69 -8.75 -5.76 -10.54
C LYS A 69 -8.43 -4.89 -11.75
N ILE A 70 -8.34 -5.47 -12.93
CA ILE A 70 -8.17 -4.72 -14.18
C ILE A 70 -9.51 -4.79 -14.91
N ASP A 71 -10.07 -3.63 -15.26
CA ASP A 71 -11.35 -3.52 -16.00
C ASP A 71 -12.45 -4.47 -15.49
N SER A 72 -12.68 -4.50 -14.18
CA SER A 72 -13.76 -5.24 -13.50
C SER A 72 -13.74 -6.77 -13.62
N GLU A 73 -12.68 -7.37 -14.17
CA GLU A 73 -12.57 -8.82 -14.31
C GLU A 73 -11.37 -9.41 -13.54
N ILE A 74 -11.64 -10.38 -12.65
CA ILE A 74 -10.62 -11.37 -12.24
C ILE A 74 -10.75 -12.52 -13.24
N LYS A 75 -10.19 -12.38 -14.45
CA LYS A 75 -10.21 -13.46 -15.44
C LYS A 75 -8.88 -14.21 -15.50
N SER A 76 -9.03 -15.53 -15.52
CA SER A 76 -7.97 -16.52 -15.47
C SER A 76 -7.10 -16.51 -16.72
N LYS A 77 -5.78 -16.61 -16.52
CA LYS A 77 -4.83 -17.29 -17.41
C LYS A 77 -4.94 -16.94 -18.90
N SER A 78 -4.73 -15.67 -19.25
CA SER A 78 -4.11 -15.30 -20.51
C SER A 78 -3.06 -14.23 -20.23
N ILE A 79 -1.85 -14.49 -20.69
CA ILE A 79 -0.59 -13.80 -20.38
C ILE A 79 -0.57 -12.48 -21.15
N GLU A 80 -1.30 -11.46 -20.69
CA GLU A 80 -1.18 -10.08 -21.23
C GLU A 80 -1.79 -8.98 -20.33
N ASN A 81 -2.38 -9.34 -19.18
CA ASN A 81 -3.01 -8.38 -18.25
C ASN A 81 -2.17 -8.16 -16.97
N VAL A 82 -0.85 -8.02 -17.11
CA VAL A 82 -0.01 -7.55 -16.01
C VAL A 82 0.22 -6.07 -16.26
N ILE A 83 -0.28 -5.22 -15.37
CA ILE A 83 0.11 -3.81 -15.38
C ILE A 83 1.50 -3.74 -14.78
N ASP A 84 2.48 -3.33 -15.57
CA ASP A 84 3.76 -2.95 -15.03
C ASP A 84 3.61 -1.57 -14.35
N PRO A 85 3.82 -1.46 -13.03
CA PRO A 85 3.77 -0.18 -12.35
C PRO A 85 4.82 0.81 -12.89
N PHE A 86 5.93 0.32 -13.46
CA PHE A 86 6.97 1.17 -14.03
C PHE A 86 6.51 1.80 -15.34
N GLU A 87 5.80 1.07 -16.21
CA GLU A 87 5.21 1.62 -17.44
C GLU A 87 4.20 2.74 -17.11
N ALA A 88 3.34 2.52 -16.11
CA ALA A 88 2.41 3.56 -15.67
C ALA A 88 3.11 4.79 -15.08
N ILE A 89 4.23 4.59 -14.37
CA ILE A 89 5.03 5.69 -13.83
C ILE A 89 5.73 6.46 -14.96
N GLU A 90 6.18 5.80 -16.01
CA GLU A 90 6.77 6.46 -17.18
C GLU A 90 5.77 7.37 -17.90
N GLU A 91 4.49 6.97 -17.98
CA GLU A 91 3.45 7.73 -18.69
C GLU A 91 2.83 8.86 -17.84
N TRP A 92 2.44 8.60 -16.59
CA TRP A 92 1.72 9.57 -15.74
C TRP A 92 2.55 10.15 -14.59
N GLY A 93 3.80 9.74 -14.44
CA GLY A 93 4.66 10.12 -13.33
C GLY A 93 4.29 9.45 -12.00
N VAL A 94 5.25 9.41 -11.07
CA VAL A 94 5.08 8.79 -9.74
C VAL A 94 3.90 9.40 -8.99
N ASP A 95 3.80 10.72 -8.98
CA ASP A 95 2.73 11.43 -8.25
C ASP A 95 1.36 11.17 -8.86
N GLY A 96 1.25 11.12 -10.19
CA GLY A 96 0.00 10.83 -10.89
C GLY A 96 -0.52 9.44 -10.56
N VAL A 97 0.35 8.43 -10.63
CA VAL A 97 0.03 7.04 -10.28
C VAL A 97 -0.31 6.90 -8.80
N GLN A 98 0.49 7.47 -7.90
CA GLN A 98 0.23 7.43 -6.46
C GLN A 98 -1.11 8.09 -6.10
N TYR A 99 -1.36 9.27 -6.64
CA TYR A 99 -2.61 9.99 -6.46
C TYR A 99 -3.80 9.16 -6.93
N TYR A 100 -3.70 8.55 -8.11
CA TYR A 100 -4.75 7.68 -8.63
C TYR A 100 -4.95 6.46 -7.74
N LEU A 101 -3.90 5.77 -7.29
CA LEU A 101 -4.04 4.62 -6.40
C LEU A 101 -4.70 5.00 -5.07
N MET A 102 -4.43 6.19 -4.53
CA MET A 102 -5.04 6.69 -3.30
C MET A 102 -6.48 7.20 -3.48
N ARG A 103 -6.85 7.68 -4.68
CA ARG A 103 -8.15 8.32 -4.96
C ARG A 103 -9.14 7.46 -5.76
N ALA A 104 -8.67 6.54 -6.59
CA ALA A 104 -9.45 5.72 -7.52
C ALA A 104 -10.63 5.02 -6.81
N PRO A 105 -11.73 4.70 -7.54
CA PRO A 105 -13.05 4.43 -6.95
C PRO A 105 -13.19 3.17 -6.08
N GLY A 106 -12.13 2.47 -5.71
CA GLY A 106 -12.22 1.40 -4.73
C GLY A 106 -11.43 1.75 -3.49
N SER A 107 -12.21 2.20 -2.51
CA SER A 107 -12.04 1.94 -1.08
C SER A 107 -10.76 1.18 -0.72
N LEU A 108 -9.94 1.79 0.14
CA LEU A 108 -8.91 1.11 0.92
C LEU A 108 -9.39 -0.22 1.56
N TRP A 109 -10.70 -0.38 1.77
CA TRP A 109 -11.37 -1.52 2.39
C TRP A 109 -11.99 -2.51 1.38
N GLY A 110 -12.15 -2.12 0.12
CA GLY A 110 -12.87 -2.88 -0.91
C GLY A 110 -12.02 -3.18 -2.13
N ASP A 111 -12.51 -4.05 -3.01
CA ASP A 111 -11.83 -4.26 -4.28
C ASP A 111 -11.96 -3.02 -5.15
N SER A 112 -10.92 -2.73 -5.90
CA SER A 112 -10.77 -1.51 -6.69
C SER A 112 -10.31 -1.85 -8.10
N ASP A 113 -10.82 -1.14 -9.09
CA ASP A 113 -10.42 -1.36 -10.48
C ASP A 113 -9.29 -0.42 -10.87
N TRP A 114 -8.25 -0.98 -11.47
CA TRP A 114 -7.29 -0.28 -12.31
C TRP A 114 -7.89 -0.10 -13.70
N ALA A 115 -7.90 1.15 -14.15
CA ALA A 115 -8.50 1.57 -15.41
C ALA A 115 -7.66 2.74 -15.95
N PRO A 116 -6.71 2.50 -16.89
CA PRO A 116 -5.80 3.52 -17.39
C PRO A 116 -6.51 4.76 -17.93
N HIS A 117 -7.66 4.59 -18.61
CA HIS A 117 -8.46 5.71 -19.09
C HIS A 117 -8.94 6.63 -17.95
N ARG A 118 -9.30 6.09 -16.79
CA ARG A 118 -9.70 6.89 -15.62
C ARG A 118 -8.51 7.57 -14.96
N LEU A 119 -7.35 6.92 -15.00
CA LEU A 119 -6.10 7.54 -14.54
C LEU A 119 -5.80 8.76 -15.41
N ASP A 120 -5.86 8.64 -16.73
CA ASP A 120 -5.64 9.76 -17.65
C ASP A 120 -6.64 10.90 -17.42
N GLU A 121 -7.94 10.59 -17.36
CA GLU A 121 -8.98 11.59 -17.06
C GLU A 121 -8.74 12.33 -15.74
N ASN A 122 -8.42 11.59 -14.66
CA ASN A 122 -8.14 12.18 -13.35
C ASN A 122 -6.85 12.99 -13.37
N TYR A 123 -5.82 12.51 -14.08
CA TYR A 123 -4.55 13.19 -14.22
C TYR A 123 -4.76 14.57 -14.87
N TRP A 124 -5.38 14.62 -16.05
CA TRP A 124 -5.63 15.89 -16.75
C TRP A 124 -6.58 16.80 -15.97
N LYS A 125 -7.66 16.26 -15.40
CA LYS A 125 -8.68 17.06 -14.73
C LYS A 125 -8.22 17.62 -13.39
N ASP A 126 -7.58 16.81 -12.56
CA ASP A 126 -7.23 17.20 -11.19
C ASP A 126 -5.86 17.87 -11.13
N PHE A 127 -4.83 17.31 -11.78
CA PHE A 127 -3.50 17.92 -11.73
C PHE A 127 -3.43 19.18 -12.59
N LEU A 128 -3.76 19.10 -13.87
CA LEU A 128 -3.62 20.26 -14.75
C LEU A 128 -4.83 21.20 -14.64
N GLY A 129 -6.03 20.65 -14.65
CA GLY A 129 -7.27 21.41 -14.61
C GLY A 129 -7.56 22.12 -13.28
N GLN A 130 -7.17 21.55 -12.14
CA GLN A 130 -7.45 22.15 -10.83
C GLN A 130 -6.18 22.69 -10.17
N LEU A 131 -5.23 21.80 -9.83
CA LEU A 131 -4.03 22.21 -9.08
C LEU A 131 -3.13 23.13 -9.89
N GLY A 132 -2.88 22.81 -11.16
CA GLY A 132 -2.07 23.59 -12.08
C GLY A 132 -2.70 24.96 -12.34
N ASN A 133 -4.01 25.00 -12.60
CA ASN A 133 -4.74 26.26 -12.75
C ASN A 133 -4.75 27.11 -11.48
N LEU A 134 -4.89 26.50 -10.30
CA LEU A 134 -4.79 27.22 -9.03
C LEU A 134 -3.39 27.81 -8.87
N LEU A 135 -2.35 26.99 -9.06
CA LEU A 135 -0.96 27.42 -8.95
C LEU A 135 -0.65 28.58 -9.91
N ALA A 136 -1.06 28.47 -11.17
CA ALA A 136 -0.87 29.50 -12.17
C ALA A 136 -1.54 30.82 -11.76
N ARG A 137 -2.76 30.76 -11.18
CA ARG A 137 -3.48 31.95 -10.71
C ARG A 137 -2.83 32.63 -9.51
N ILE A 138 -2.31 31.86 -8.55
CA ILE A 138 -1.69 32.44 -7.34
C ILE A 138 -0.24 32.88 -7.57
N SER A 139 0.44 32.29 -8.55
CA SER A 139 1.85 32.59 -8.87
C SER A 139 1.99 33.68 -9.94
N ALA A 140 0.90 34.04 -10.62
CA ALA A 140 0.89 35.13 -11.56
C ALA A 140 1.24 36.45 -10.85
N LEU A 141 2.13 37.23 -11.46
CA LEU A 141 2.44 38.59 -11.00
C LEU A 141 1.13 39.39 -10.95
N LYS A 142 0.88 40.05 -9.82
CA LYS A 142 -0.19 41.04 -9.74
C LYS A 142 0.19 42.21 -10.64
N LEU A 143 -0.67 42.50 -11.62
CA LEU A 143 -0.65 43.76 -12.37
C LEU A 143 -0.87 44.94 -11.42
#